data_AF-A0A329CZ49-F1
#
_entry.id   AF-A0A329CZ49-F1
#
_cell.length_a   1.000
_cell.length_b   1.000
_cell.length_c   1.000
_cell.angle_alpha   90.00
_cell.angle_beta   90.00
_cell.angle_gamma   90.00
#
_symmetry.space_group_name_H-M   'P 1'
#
loop_
_entity.id
_entity.type
_entity.pdbx_description
1 polymer ?
#
loop_
_entity_poly.entity_id
_entity_poly.type
_entity_poly.pdbx_seq_one_letter_code
_entity_poly.pdbx_strand_id
1 'polypeptide(L)'
;MPPLPFVRHRDLATRMIQRDGRLTPLPQPAPESRWSFPAPLGDAEVVMLPFTEGLAVSRHLRVGTMDSWLATAALRDIRNPDTPPPQPNDEQGRSTQQFVVDVVIAQNGTTRRATATGRDIYAVTAPIVVEPPSA
;
A
#
# COMPACT_ATOMS: atom_id res chain seq x y z
N MET A 1 -36.80 14.80 -14.31
CA MET A 1 -36.42 13.82 -13.28
C MET A 1 -34.98 14.08 -12.90
N PRO A 2 -34.67 14.58 -11.68
CA PRO A 2 -33.29 14.77 -11.28
C PRO A 2 -32.65 13.41 -10.97
N PRO A 3 -31.34 13.21 -11.20
CA PRO A 3 -30.66 11.98 -10.85
C PRO A 3 -30.60 11.82 -9.32
N LEU A 4 -30.82 10.60 -8.83
CA LEU A 4 -30.69 10.26 -7.41
C LEU A 4 -29.23 10.45 -6.96
N PRO A 5 -28.99 10.96 -5.74
CA PRO A 5 -27.63 11.11 -5.22
C PRO A 5 -26.97 9.74 -5.06
N PHE A 6 -25.76 9.61 -5.61
CA PHE A 6 -24.93 8.42 -5.44
C PHE A 6 -24.44 8.39 -3.98
N VAL A 7 -25.17 7.68 -3.11
CA VAL A 7 -24.73 7.46 -1.73
C VAL A 7 -23.52 6.53 -1.78
N ARG A 8 -22.30 7.09 -1.63
CA ARG A 8 -21.10 6.30 -1.36
C ARG A 8 -21.38 5.43 -0.14
N HIS A 9 -21.63 4.14 -0.36
CA HIS A 9 -21.63 3.17 0.72
C HIS A 9 -20.18 3.08 1.21
N ARG A 10 -19.92 3.60 2.42
CA ARG A 10 -18.66 3.30 3.09
C ARG A 10 -18.67 1.81 3.38
N ASP A 11 -17.61 1.14 2.96
CA ASP A 11 -17.37 -0.24 3.36
C ASP A 11 -17.23 -0.28 4.89
N LEU A 12 -18.25 -0.78 5.58
CA LEU A 12 -18.33 -0.89 7.04
C LEU A 12 -17.65 -2.18 7.54
N ALA A 13 -17.08 -2.98 6.63
CA ALA A 13 -16.41 -4.21 6.98
C ALA A 13 -15.23 -3.95 7.95
N THR A 14 -15.18 -4.75 9.02
CA THR A 14 -14.05 -4.72 9.95
C THR A 14 -12.78 -5.08 9.21
N ARG A 15 -11.83 -4.15 9.24
CA ARG A 15 -10.49 -4.32 8.69
C ARG A 15 -9.70 -5.30 9.54
N MET A 16 -9.08 -6.30 8.91
CA MET A 16 -8.35 -7.37 9.59
C MET A 16 -6.85 -7.32 9.24
N ILE A 17 -6.00 -7.69 10.20
CA ILE A 17 -4.54 -7.81 10.07
C ILE A 17 -4.08 -9.18 10.61
N GLN A 18 -2.89 -9.62 10.23
CA GLN A 18 -2.31 -10.89 10.69
C GLN A 18 -1.47 -10.67 11.95
N ARG A 19 -1.84 -11.31 13.06
CA ARG A 19 -1.11 -11.31 14.33
C ARG A 19 -1.06 -12.72 14.90
N ASP A 20 0.11 -13.14 15.36
CA ASP A 20 0.33 -14.45 16.00
C ASP A 20 -0.28 -15.64 15.24
N GLY A 21 -0.22 -15.59 13.90
CA GLY A 21 -0.74 -16.64 13.01
C GLY A 21 -2.24 -16.54 12.73
N ARG A 22 -2.94 -15.49 13.19
CA ARG A 22 -4.40 -15.34 13.08
C ARG A 22 -4.78 -13.98 12.51
N LEU A 23 -5.97 -13.90 11.91
CA LEU A 23 -6.58 -12.63 11.56
C LEU A 23 -7.21 -11.98 12.81
N THR A 24 -6.83 -10.74 13.09
CA THR A 24 -7.34 -9.92 14.18
C THR A 24 -7.82 -8.56 13.65
N PRO A 25 -8.82 -7.91 14.26
CA PRO A 25 -9.22 -6.57 13.86
C PRO A 25 -8.05 -5.57 13.93
N LEU A 26 -7.97 -4.66 12.95
CA LEU A 26 -7.09 -3.50 13.01
C LEU A 26 -7.49 -2.63 14.22
N PRO A 27 -6.55 -2.20 15.07
CA PRO A 27 -6.85 -1.29 16.16
C PRO A 27 -7.52 0.01 15.66
N GLN A 28 -8.40 0.57 16.48
CA GLN A 28 -9.07 1.84 16.22
C GLN A 28 -8.78 2.81 17.37
N PRO A 29 -8.19 4.00 17.11
CA PRO A 29 -7.73 4.47 15.80
C PRO A 29 -6.57 3.61 15.25
N ALA A 30 -6.39 3.65 13.93
CA ALA A 30 -5.29 2.94 13.28
C ALA A 30 -3.94 3.45 13.83
N PRO A 31 -3.00 2.56 14.18
CA PRO A 31 -1.69 2.97 14.66
C PRO A 31 -0.96 3.89 13.67
N GLU A 32 -0.28 4.90 14.20
CA GLU A 32 0.61 5.79 13.47
C GLU A 32 2.05 5.61 13.96
N SER A 33 3.01 5.84 13.08
CA SER A 33 4.44 5.72 13.39
C SER A 33 5.28 6.58 12.44
N ARG A 34 6.59 6.61 12.67
CA ARG A 34 7.57 7.21 11.77
C ARG A 34 8.46 6.13 11.20
N TRP A 35 8.65 6.15 9.89
CA TRP A 35 9.49 5.19 9.18
C TRP A 35 10.60 5.90 8.41
N SER A 36 11.83 5.43 8.58
CA SER A 36 13.00 5.96 7.89
C SER A 36 13.23 5.21 6.58
N PHE A 37 12.57 5.61 5.50
CA PHE A 37 12.79 5.01 4.19
C PHE A 37 14.18 5.34 3.66
N PRO A 38 14.80 4.46 2.86
CA PRO A 38 15.98 4.83 2.09
C PRO A 38 15.68 6.01 1.14
N ALA A 39 16.74 6.64 0.65
CA ALA A 39 16.62 7.64 -0.41
C ALA A 39 15.81 7.06 -1.59
N PRO A 40 14.96 7.88 -2.26
CA PRO A 40 14.86 9.34 -2.14
C PRO A 40 13.86 9.83 -1.08
N LEU A 41 13.08 8.96 -0.45
CA LEU A 41 11.93 9.39 0.36
C LEU A 41 12.31 9.90 1.75
N GLY A 42 13.27 9.24 2.40
CA GLY A 42 13.71 9.61 3.75
C GLY A 42 12.65 9.33 4.83
N ASP A 43 12.71 10.05 5.94
CA ASP A 43 11.78 9.89 7.04
C ASP A 43 10.36 10.34 6.65
N ALA A 44 9.37 9.49 6.94
CA ALA A 44 7.97 9.81 6.72
C ALA A 44 7.09 9.30 7.86
N GLU A 45 6.04 10.07 8.15
CA GLU A 45 4.92 9.59 8.97
C GLU A 45 4.14 8.53 8.20
N VAL A 46 3.84 7.43 8.87
CA VAL A 46 3.13 6.27 8.31
C VAL A 46 1.95 5.90 9.19
N VAL A 47 0.90 5.36 8.56
CA VAL A 47 -0.27 4.82 9.25
C VAL A 47 -0.52 3.38 8.82
N MET A 48 -0.92 2.54 9.77
CA MET A 48 -1.20 1.14 9.52
C MET A 48 -2.51 0.99 8.75
N LEU A 49 -2.49 0.20 7.67
CA LEU A 49 -3.65 -0.13 6.87
C LEU A 49 -3.59 -1.60 6.45
N PRO A 50 -4.72 -2.32 6.39
CA PRO A 50 -4.72 -3.66 5.82
C PRO A 50 -4.56 -3.56 4.30
N PHE A 51 -3.58 -4.28 3.76
CA PHE A 51 -3.39 -4.46 2.32
C PHE A 51 -3.80 -5.87 1.91
N THR A 52 -4.48 -6.01 0.77
CA THR A 52 -4.98 -7.30 0.28
C THR A 52 -3.84 -8.26 -0.04
N GLU A 53 -2.69 -7.71 -0.44
CA GLU A 53 -1.44 -8.43 -0.69
C GLU A 53 -0.93 -9.17 0.55
N GLY A 54 -1.27 -8.71 1.76
CA GLY A 54 -0.89 -9.40 2.99
C GLY A 54 -1.48 -10.80 3.13
N LEU A 55 -2.66 -11.03 2.54
CA LEU A 55 -3.24 -12.36 2.45
C LEU A 55 -2.46 -13.25 1.48
N ALA A 56 -2.02 -12.71 0.35
CA ALA A 56 -1.21 -13.44 -0.62
C ALA A 56 0.14 -13.84 -0.01
N VAL A 57 0.82 -12.93 0.70
CA VAL A 57 2.07 -13.23 1.42
C VAL A 57 1.84 -14.31 2.47
N SER A 58 0.82 -14.18 3.31
CA SER A 58 0.51 -15.14 4.38
C SER A 58 0.11 -16.53 3.87
N ARG A 59 -0.34 -16.65 2.62
CA ARG A 59 -0.62 -17.94 1.98
C ARG A 59 0.64 -18.67 1.51
N HIS A 60 1.65 -17.92 1.06
CA HIS A 60 2.89 -18.51 0.51
C HIS A 60 4.01 -18.62 1.56
N LEU A 61 3.95 -17.81 2.62
CA LEU A 61 4.95 -17.75 3.68
C LEU A 61 4.29 -17.96 5.04
N ARG A 62 4.96 -18.72 5.92
CA ARG A 62 4.53 -18.87 7.33
C ARG A 62 4.90 -17.61 8.11
N VAL A 63 3.99 -16.64 8.12
CA VAL A 63 4.16 -15.36 8.81
C VAL A 63 3.28 -15.33 10.06
N GLY A 64 3.90 -15.14 11.22
CA GLY A 64 3.17 -14.95 12.48
C GLY A 64 2.46 -13.60 12.51
N THR A 65 3.20 -12.54 12.24
CA THR A 65 2.70 -11.16 12.31
C THR A 65 3.08 -10.42 11.04
N MET A 66 2.11 -9.75 10.42
CA MET A 66 2.33 -8.92 9.25
C MET A 66 1.65 -7.57 9.43
N ASP A 67 2.47 -6.52 9.39
CA ASP A 67 2.04 -5.14 9.45
C ASP A 67 2.31 -4.45 8.12
N SER A 68 1.28 -3.80 7.59
CA SER A 68 1.37 -2.97 6.40
C SER A 68 1.12 -1.52 6.77
N TRP A 69 2.02 -0.66 6.28
CA TRP A 69 2.07 0.76 6.59
C TRP A 69 2.10 1.56 5.30
N LEU A 70 1.44 2.71 5.30
CA LEU A 70 1.45 3.64 4.18
C LEU A 70 1.86 5.03 4.65
N ALA A 71 2.69 5.72 3.87
CA ALA A 71 3.02 7.11 4.13
C ALA A 71 1.75 7.96 4.19
N THR A 72 1.57 8.71 5.28
CA THR A 72 0.37 9.53 5.49
C THR A 72 0.25 10.62 4.42
N ALA A 73 1.38 11.08 3.86
CA ALA A 73 1.39 11.98 2.71
C ALA A 73 0.66 11.40 1.49
N ALA A 74 0.92 10.14 1.14
CA ALA A 74 0.25 9.49 0.02
C ALA A 74 -1.28 9.39 0.24
N LEU A 75 -1.73 9.15 1.47
CA LEU A 75 -3.16 9.17 1.80
C LEU A 75 -3.77 10.56 1.68
N ARG A 76 -3.04 11.60 2.07
CA ARG A 76 -3.50 12.99 1.91
C ARG A 76 -3.66 13.32 0.44
N ASP A 77 -2.69 12.95 -0.40
CA ASP A 77 -2.73 13.17 -1.84
C ASP A 77 -3.93 12.47 -2.49
N ILE A 78 -4.17 11.19 -2.15
CA ILE A 78 -5.32 10.41 -2.66
C ILE A 78 -6.67 11.02 -2.23
N ARG A 79 -6.74 11.61 -1.04
CA ARG A 79 -7.99 12.18 -0.49
C ARG A 79 -8.22 13.61 -0.94
N ASN A 80 -7.19 14.29 -1.43
CA ASN A 80 -7.30 15.66 -1.88
C ASN A 80 -7.89 15.69 -3.30
N PRO A 81 -9.11 16.24 -3.50
CA PRO A 81 -9.74 16.31 -4.81
C PRO A 81 -8.97 17.22 -5.78
N ASP A 82 -8.12 18.12 -5.27
CA ASP A 82 -7.30 19.03 -6.06
C ASP A 82 -5.94 18.42 -6.46
N THR A 83 -5.64 17.19 -6.03
CA THR A 83 -4.45 16.48 -6.50
C THR A 83 -4.61 16.17 -7.99
N PRO A 84 -3.74 16.70 -8.86
CA PRO A 84 -3.83 16.40 -10.28
C PRO A 84 -3.54 14.92 -10.54
N PRO A 85 -4.12 14.32 -11.59
CA PRO A 85 -3.75 12.97 -12.00
C PRO A 85 -2.25 12.92 -12.34
N PRO A 86 -1.60 11.75 -12.17
CA PRO A 86 -0.22 11.55 -12.60
C PRO A 86 -0.08 11.97 -14.07
N GLN A 87 0.85 12.88 -14.35
CA GLN A 87 1.10 13.34 -15.71
C GLN A 87 2.19 12.50 -16.37
N PRO A 88 1.98 12.01 -17.60
CA PRO A 88 3.02 11.44 -18.42
C PRO A 88 4.22 12.38 -18.53
N ASN A 89 5.42 11.85 -18.32
CA ASN A 89 6.67 12.59 -18.40
C ASN A 89 7.60 12.05 -19.48
N ASP A 90 7.29 10.89 -20.08
CA ASP A 90 8.03 10.33 -21.20
C ASP A 90 7.11 9.78 -22.29
N GLU A 91 7.72 9.40 -23.43
CA GLU A 91 7.02 8.83 -24.58
C GLU A 91 6.31 7.49 -24.28
N GLN A 92 6.64 6.84 -23.15
CA GLN A 92 6.00 5.62 -22.68
C GLN A 92 4.81 5.88 -21.75
N GLY A 93 4.46 7.14 -21.52
CA GLY A 93 3.30 7.52 -20.70
C GLY A 93 3.58 7.53 -19.21
N ARG A 94 4.83 7.34 -18.76
CA ARG A 94 5.14 7.13 -17.35
C ARG A 94 5.19 8.44 -16.57
N SER A 95 4.67 8.41 -15.35
CA SER A 95 4.74 9.52 -14.39
C SER A 95 6.12 9.68 -13.74
N THR A 96 6.47 10.90 -13.31
CA THR A 96 7.68 11.14 -12.49
C THR A 96 7.55 10.67 -11.05
N GLN A 97 6.36 10.26 -10.62
CA GLN A 97 6.10 9.83 -9.25
C GLN A 97 7.06 8.71 -8.86
N GLN A 98 7.78 8.92 -7.76
CA GLN A 98 8.70 7.93 -7.22
C GLN A 98 8.01 7.08 -6.18
N PHE A 99 8.42 5.83 -6.06
CA PHE A 99 7.97 4.95 -4.99
C PHE A 99 9.15 4.31 -4.27
N VAL A 100 8.93 4.00 -3.00
CA VAL A 100 9.79 3.15 -2.18
C VAL A 100 8.90 2.13 -1.50
N VAL A 101 9.19 0.84 -1.70
CA VAL A 101 8.65 -0.25 -0.90
C VAL A 101 9.79 -0.77 -0.05
N ASP A 102 9.60 -0.74 1.26
CA ASP A 102 10.63 -1.14 2.20
C ASP A 102 10.07 -2.15 3.20
N VAL A 103 10.76 -3.29 3.31
CA VAL A 103 10.30 -4.47 4.02
C VAL A 103 11.33 -4.86 5.06
N VAL A 104 10.88 -5.02 6.30
CA VAL A 104 11.69 -5.54 7.40
C VAL A 104 11.11 -6.88 7.83
N ILE A 105 11.97 -7.90 7.88
CA ILE A 105 11.63 -9.25 8.34
C ILE A 105 12.44 -9.52 9.61
N ALA A 106 11.74 -9.85 10.68
CA ALA A 106 12.34 -10.30 11.93
C ALA A 106 12.00 -11.77 12.17
N GLN A 107 13.02 -12.61 12.35
CA GLN A 107 12.86 -14.04 12.63
C GLN A 107 14.02 -14.53 13.50
N ASN A 108 13.72 -15.28 14.58
CA ASN A 108 14.72 -15.90 15.45
C ASN A 108 15.81 -14.92 15.92
N GLY A 109 15.43 -13.70 16.31
CA GLY A 109 16.35 -12.65 16.73
C GLY A 109 17.17 -12.01 15.60
N THR A 110 16.99 -12.42 14.35
CA THR A 110 17.65 -11.83 13.17
C THR A 110 16.68 -10.89 12.46
N THR A 111 17.16 -9.70 12.12
CA THR A 111 16.42 -8.72 11.31
C THR A 111 17.07 -8.57 9.94
N ARG A 112 16.28 -8.65 8.88
CA ARG A 112 16.69 -8.38 7.49
C ARG A 112 15.82 -7.29 6.91
N ARG A 113 16.39 -6.47 6.04
CA ARG A 113 15.69 -5.38 5.36
C ARG A 113 15.93 -5.47 3.86
N ALA A 114 14.88 -5.27 3.08
CA ALA A 114 14.94 -5.21 1.62
C ALA A 114 14.14 -4.01 1.14
N THR A 115 14.66 -3.32 0.15
CA THR A 115 14.04 -2.11 -0.40
C THR A 115 13.97 -2.20 -1.91
N ALA A 116 12.81 -1.86 -2.47
CA ALA A 116 12.61 -1.63 -3.88
C ALA A 116 12.26 -0.16 -4.09
N THR A 117 12.87 0.48 -5.08
CA THR A 117 12.58 1.87 -5.46
C THR A 117 12.33 1.96 -6.95
N GLY A 118 11.60 2.98 -7.38
CA GLY A 118 11.36 3.19 -8.80
C GLY A 118 10.56 4.44 -9.09
N ARG A 119 10.15 4.57 -10.35
CA ARG A 119 9.23 5.59 -10.84
C ARG A 119 8.01 4.91 -11.42
N ASP A 120 6.87 5.58 -11.29
CA ASP A 120 5.58 5.13 -11.77
C ASP A 120 5.31 3.67 -11.38
N ILE A 121 4.93 3.45 -10.11
CA ILE A 121 4.65 2.10 -9.62
C ILE A 121 3.59 1.39 -10.47
N TYR A 122 2.66 2.13 -11.08
CA TYR A 122 1.64 1.57 -11.96
C TYR A 122 2.18 1.15 -13.31
N ALA A 123 3.22 1.78 -13.86
CA ALA A 123 3.91 1.25 -15.03
C ALA A 123 4.51 -0.15 -14.77
N VAL A 124 4.84 -0.47 -13.51
CA VAL A 124 5.35 -1.79 -13.10
C VAL A 124 4.23 -2.76 -12.73
N THR A 125 3.18 -2.30 -12.05
CA THR A 125 2.12 -3.18 -11.53
C THR A 125 0.93 -3.33 -12.47
N ALA A 126 0.62 -2.36 -13.35
CA ALA A 126 -0.51 -2.44 -14.28
C ALA A 126 -0.42 -3.66 -15.23
N PRO A 127 0.76 -4.01 -15.80
CA PRO A 127 0.89 -5.24 -16.60
C PRO A 127 0.72 -6.53 -15.79
N ILE A 128 0.88 -6.48 -14.46
CA ILE A 128 0.73 -7.63 -13.56
C ILE A 128 -0.75 -7.83 -13.19
N VAL A 129 -1.55 -6.76 -13.19
CA VAL A 129 -2.99 -6.81 -12.87
C VAL A 129 -3.84 -7.15 -14.10
N VAL A 130 -3.32 -6.98 -15.31
CA VAL A 130 -3.99 -7.43 -16.54
C VAL A 130 -3.68 -8.92 -16.74
N GLU A 131 -4.64 -9.78 -16.43
CA GLU A 131 -4.65 -11.15 -16.97
C GLU A 131 -4.69 -11.03 -18.51
N PRO A 132 -3.70 -11.57 -19.26
CA PRO A 132 -3.86 -11.66 -20.70
C PRO A 132 -5.10 -12.51 -20.98
N PRO A 133 -5.97 -12.14 -21.93
CA PRO A 133 -7.07 -13.00 -22.32
C PRO A 133 -6.48 -14.36 -22.68
N SER A 134 -6.99 -15.41 -22.04
CA SER A 134 -6.60 -16.79 -22.33
C SER A 134 -6.73 -17.00 -23.84
N ALA A 135 -5.64 -17.43 -24.48
CA ALA A 135 -5.62 -17.74 -25.91
C ALA A 135 -6.58 -18.90 -26.25
#